data_AF-A0AAV8UX68-F1
#
_entry.id   AF-A0AAV8UX68-F1
#
_cell.length_a   1.000
_cell.length_b   1.000
_cell.length_c   1.000
_cell.angle_alpha   90.00
_cell.angle_beta   90.00
_cell.angle_gamma   90.00
#
_symmetry.space_group_name_H-M   'P 1'
#
loop_
_entity.id
_entity.type
_entity.pdbx_description
1 polymer ?
#
loop_
_entity_poly.entity_id
_entity_poly.type
_entity_poly.pdbx_seq_one_letter_code
_entity_poly.pdbx_strand_id
1 'polypeptide(L)'
;MEEEPGKKLSEAVAVELKELQRCGLILGNRMKAPLKAFTNTIEKVEEFLNLASVTVMPAERDDRQKMLNSVAESMEVVSEFSVGVLPEDTLEHHLRSLEGVVKTFVWLLSSDPLSTMKKEKEPLMEMLRPLKQKGVTGDPVHVDWANALESIYDKIEGFVITECPEGVVWKIDTEP
;
A
#
# COMPACT_ATOMS: atom_id res chain seq x y z
N MET A 1 15.31 -21.96 -5.34
CA MET A 1 15.08 -20.56 -5.73
C MET A 1 14.27 -19.97 -4.61
N GLU A 2 14.89 -19.10 -3.81
CA GLU A 2 14.12 -18.27 -2.88
C GLU A 2 13.20 -17.38 -3.72
N GLU A 3 11.95 -17.26 -3.31
CA GLU A 3 10.97 -16.44 -4.00
C GLU A 3 11.29 -14.96 -3.77
N GLU A 4 11.21 -14.17 -4.84
CA GLU A 4 11.54 -12.74 -4.81
C GLU A 4 10.64 -12.01 -3.79
N PRO A 5 11.19 -11.23 -2.86
CA PRO A 5 10.43 -10.67 -1.74
C PRO A 5 9.28 -9.77 -2.19
N GLY A 6 9.46 -9.01 -3.26
CA GLY A 6 8.39 -8.20 -3.84
C GLY A 6 7.23 -9.05 -4.37
N LYS A 7 7.53 -10.20 -4.98
CA LYS A 7 6.51 -11.14 -5.47
C LYS A 7 5.71 -11.76 -4.33
N LYS A 8 6.36 -12.11 -3.22
CA LYS A 8 5.65 -12.59 -2.02
C LYS A 8 4.64 -11.55 -1.51
N LEU A 9 5.03 -10.27 -1.48
CA LEU A 9 4.14 -9.19 -1.05
C LEU A 9 2.94 -9.06 -1.99
N SER A 10 3.18 -8.97 -3.31
CA SER A 10 2.09 -8.79 -4.28
C SER A 10 1.15 -9.98 -4.33
N GLU A 11 1.65 -11.21 -4.19
CA GLU A 11 0.84 -12.42 -4.08
C GLU A 11 0.01 -12.46 -2.80
N ALA A 12 0.57 -12.01 -1.67
CA ALA A 12 -0.17 -11.94 -0.42
C ALA A 12 -1.42 -11.08 -0.57
N VAL A 13 -1.31 -9.92 -1.22
CA VAL A 13 -2.42 -8.95 -1.37
C VAL A 13 -3.28 -9.15 -2.62
N ALA A 14 -2.92 -10.09 -3.51
CA ALA A 14 -3.55 -10.24 -4.83
C ALA A 14 -5.06 -10.53 -4.77
N VAL A 15 -5.52 -11.26 -3.75
CA VAL A 15 -6.94 -11.60 -3.59
C VAL A 15 -7.75 -10.35 -3.27
N GLU A 16 -7.29 -9.55 -2.32
CA GLU A 16 -7.96 -8.33 -1.88
C GLU A 16 -7.86 -7.23 -2.93
N LEU A 17 -6.80 -7.19 -3.73
CA LEU A 17 -6.73 -6.29 -4.88
C LEU A 17 -7.80 -6.57 -5.92
N LYS A 18 -8.06 -7.85 -6.22
CA LYS A 18 -9.16 -8.23 -7.11
C LYS A 18 -10.50 -7.83 -6.51
N GLU A 19 -10.66 -7.95 -5.20
CA GLU A 19 -11.87 -7.54 -4.51
C GLU A 19 -12.08 -6.03 -4.54
N LEU A 20 -11.03 -5.23 -4.32
CA LEU A 20 -11.10 -3.77 -4.49
C LEU A 20 -11.44 -3.35 -5.92
N GLN A 21 -10.87 -4.03 -6.91
CA GLN A 21 -11.22 -3.80 -8.31
C GLN A 21 -12.70 -4.09 -8.57
N ARG A 22 -13.23 -5.21 -8.05
CA ARG A 22 -14.66 -5.55 -8.12
C ARG A 22 -15.52 -4.46 -7.49
N CYS A 23 -15.21 -4.05 -6.25
CA CYS A 23 -15.93 -2.99 -5.55
C CYS A 23 -15.87 -1.66 -6.32
N GLY A 24 -14.71 -1.29 -6.87
CA GLY A 24 -14.54 -0.10 -7.68
C GLY A 24 -15.41 -0.07 -8.95
N LEU A 25 -15.63 -1.22 -9.59
CA LEU A 25 -16.53 -1.31 -10.74
C LEU A 25 -17.98 -0.99 -10.34
N ILE A 26 -18.42 -1.42 -9.16
CA ILE A 26 -19.76 -1.17 -8.61
C ILE A 26 -19.90 0.29 -8.17
N LEU A 27 -18.89 0.83 -7.47
CA LEU A 27 -18.82 2.23 -7.04
C LEU A 27 -18.73 3.23 -8.21
N GLY A 28 -18.39 2.74 -9.40
CA GLY A 28 -18.52 3.46 -10.66
C GLY A 28 -17.22 4.01 -11.22
N ASN A 29 -17.32 4.66 -12.38
CA ASN A 29 -16.18 5.04 -13.22
C ASN A 29 -15.12 5.94 -12.53
N ARG A 30 -15.52 6.72 -11.53
CA ARG A 30 -14.61 7.60 -10.77
C ARG A 30 -13.55 6.81 -10.00
N MET A 31 -13.79 5.54 -9.68
CA MET A 31 -12.84 4.69 -8.95
C MET A 31 -11.77 4.05 -9.84
N LYS A 32 -11.93 4.06 -11.17
CA LYS A 32 -11.02 3.37 -12.09
C LYS A 32 -9.59 3.90 -12.03
N ALA A 33 -9.41 5.22 -12.12
CA ALA A 33 -8.09 5.83 -12.11
C ALA A 33 -7.40 5.74 -10.73
N PRO A 34 -8.08 6.02 -9.60
CA PRO A 34 -7.51 5.80 -8.26
C PRO A 34 -7.08 4.35 -8.01
N LEU A 35 -7.88 3.36 -8.41
CA LEU A 35 -7.53 1.95 -8.23
C LEU A 35 -6.37 1.51 -9.11
N LYS A 36 -6.29 2.04 -10.34
CA LYS A 36 -5.12 1.81 -11.20
C LYS A 36 -3.86 2.38 -10.58
N ALA A 37 -3.92 3.60 -10.05
CA ALA A 37 -2.79 4.22 -9.35
C ALA A 37 -2.37 3.40 -8.12
N PHE A 38 -3.33 2.99 -7.30
CA PHE A 38 -3.10 2.15 -6.12
C PHE A 38 -2.43 0.80 -6.47
N THR A 39 -2.95 0.12 -7.50
CA THR A 39 -2.37 -1.15 -7.99
C THR A 39 -0.94 -0.92 -8.49
N ASN A 40 -0.72 0.13 -9.27
CA ASN A 40 0.61 0.50 -9.75
C ASN A 40 1.58 0.83 -8.60
N THR A 41 1.13 1.42 -7.50
CA THR A 41 1.99 1.64 -6.32
C THR A 41 2.49 0.32 -5.75
N ILE A 42 1.63 -0.70 -5.65
CA ILE A 42 2.04 -2.03 -5.17
C ILE A 42 3.04 -2.67 -6.13
N GLU A 43 2.83 -2.54 -7.45
CA GLU A 43 3.78 -2.98 -8.47
C GLU A 43 5.15 -2.27 -8.31
N LYS A 44 5.16 -0.97 -8.02
CA LYS A 44 6.42 -0.23 -7.76
C LYS A 44 7.11 -0.64 -6.47
N VAL A 45 6.35 -0.98 -5.44
CA VAL A 45 6.91 -1.55 -4.21
C VAL A 45 7.51 -2.93 -4.47
N GLU A 46 6.84 -3.78 -5.25
CA GLU A 46 7.37 -5.07 -5.68
C GLU A 46 8.69 -4.90 -6.47
N GLU A 47 8.69 -4.05 -7.50
CA GLU A 47 9.88 -3.75 -8.31
C GLU A 47 11.05 -3.29 -7.42
N PHE A 48 10.78 -2.40 -6.46
CA PHE A 48 11.79 -1.91 -5.54
C PHE A 48 12.33 -3.02 -4.62
N LEU A 49 11.47 -3.83 -4.00
CA LEU A 49 11.89 -4.91 -3.11
C LEU A 49 12.72 -5.96 -3.85
N ASN A 50 12.31 -6.30 -5.08
CA ASN A 50 13.07 -7.22 -5.93
C ASN A 50 14.43 -6.62 -6.30
N LEU A 51 14.47 -5.35 -6.68
CA LEU A 51 15.73 -4.66 -6.99
C LEU A 51 16.67 -4.62 -5.77
N ALA A 52 16.15 -4.30 -4.59
CA ALA A 52 16.93 -4.29 -3.35
C ALA A 52 17.53 -5.67 -3.04
N SER A 53 16.77 -6.75 -3.26
CA SER A 53 17.23 -8.12 -3.00
C SER A 53 18.44 -8.56 -3.84
N VAL A 54 18.67 -7.92 -5.00
CA VAL A 54 19.77 -8.23 -5.91
C VAL A 54 20.85 -7.15 -5.97
N THR A 55 20.63 -6.02 -5.27
CA THR A 55 21.52 -4.85 -5.28
C THR A 55 22.17 -4.68 -3.93
N VAL A 56 23.49 -4.44 -3.90
CA VAL A 56 24.19 -4.07 -2.66
C VAL A 56 23.66 -2.71 -2.23
N MET A 57 23.33 -2.56 -0.95
CA MET A 57 22.79 -1.31 -0.41
C MET A 57 23.71 -0.13 -0.78
N PRO A 58 23.22 0.89 -1.52
CA PRO A 58 24.03 2.06 -1.83
C PRO A 58 24.53 2.73 -0.55
N ALA A 59 25.82 3.06 -0.49
CA ALA A 59 26.42 3.75 0.66
C ALA A 59 25.81 5.15 0.86
N GLU A 60 25.65 5.88 -0.24
CA GLU A 60 25.09 7.22 -0.25
C GLU A 60 23.57 7.19 -0.07
N ARG A 61 23.08 8.01 0.87
CA ARG A 61 21.65 8.12 1.17
C ARG A 61 20.84 8.58 -0.05
N ASP A 62 21.39 9.50 -0.82
CA ASP A 62 20.71 10.07 -1.99
C ASP A 62 20.47 9.01 -3.06
N ASP A 63 21.38 8.05 -3.22
CA ASP A 63 21.23 6.97 -4.18
C ASP A 63 20.16 5.97 -3.73
N ARG A 64 20.08 5.67 -2.43
CA ARG A 64 18.96 4.90 -1.87
C ARG A 64 17.62 5.61 -2.11
N GLN A 65 17.59 6.93 -1.91
CA GLN A 65 16.38 7.73 -2.12
C GLN A 65 15.94 7.71 -3.59
N LYS A 66 16.88 7.84 -4.55
CA LYS A 66 16.58 7.77 -5.99
C LYS A 66 15.92 6.45 -6.38
N MET A 67 16.34 5.33 -5.79
CA MET A 67 15.73 4.02 -6.05
C MET A 67 14.27 3.94 -5.59
N LEU A 68 13.86 4.79 -4.65
CA LEU A 68 12.49 4.87 -4.13
C LEU A 68 11.65 5.95 -4.81
N ASN A 69 12.22 6.76 -5.70
CA ASN A 69 11.48 7.84 -6.36
C ASN A 69 10.26 7.32 -7.12
N SER A 70 10.38 6.18 -7.82
CA SER A 70 9.24 5.59 -8.55
C SER A 70 8.10 5.18 -7.62
N VAL A 71 8.43 4.68 -6.42
CA VAL A 71 7.44 4.40 -5.38
C VAL A 71 6.81 5.71 -4.93
N ALA A 72 7.61 6.69 -4.49
CA ALA A 72 7.13 7.98 -4.00
C ALA A 72 6.23 8.71 -5.01
N GLU A 73 6.62 8.77 -6.28
CA GLU A 73 5.82 9.35 -7.38
C GLU A 73 4.48 8.62 -7.53
N SER A 74 4.47 7.28 -7.46
CA SER A 74 3.22 6.51 -7.53
C SER A 74 2.31 6.77 -6.32
N MET A 75 2.89 6.95 -5.13
CA MET A 75 2.14 7.27 -3.91
C MET A 75 1.52 8.67 -3.99
N GLU A 76 2.25 9.62 -4.58
CA GLU A 76 1.76 10.98 -4.84
C GLU A 76 0.56 10.97 -5.78
N VAL A 77 0.60 10.20 -6.87
CA VAL A 77 -0.55 10.06 -7.80
C VAL A 77 -1.79 9.53 -7.08
N VAL A 78 -1.67 8.58 -6.13
CA VAL A 78 -2.82 8.14 -5.33
C VAL A 78 -3.34 9.26 -4.44
N SER A 79 -2.45 10.04 -3.85
CA SER A 79 -2.77 11.16 -2.96
C SER A 79 -3.46 12.31 -3.72
N GLU A 80 -3.12 12.55 -4.99
CA GLU A 80 -3.80 13.56 -5.81
C GLU A 80 -5.31 13.30 -5.94
N PHE A 81 -5.74 12.03 -5.95
CA PHE A 81 -7.16 11.68 -5.99
C PHE A 81 -7.91 11.99 -4.71
N SER A 82 -7.24 12.16 -3.56
CA SER A 82 -7.88 12.52 -2.28
C SER A 82 -7.85 14.02 -2.01
N VAL A 83 -6.85 14.76 -2.50
CA VAL A 83 -6.66 16.21 -2.27
C VAL A 83 -7.86 17.05 -2.74
N GLY A 84 -8.54 16.62 -3.81
CA GLY A 84 -9.67 17.35 -4.38
C GLY A 84 -11.05 16.93 -3.87
N VAL A 85 -11.13 16.01 -2.90
CA VAL A 85 -12.40 15.41 -2.50
C VAL A 85 -13.04 16.20 -1.36
N LEU A 86 -14.25 16.67 -1.60
CA LEU A 86 -15.03 17.41 -0.61
C LEU A 86 -15.58 16.46 0.48
N PRO A 87 -15.77 16.92 1.73
CA PRO A 87 -16.37 16.12 2.80
C PRO A 87 -17.75 15.53 2.48
N GLU A 88 -18.49 16.16 1.56
CA GLU A 88 -19.81 15.71 1.14
C GLU A 88 -19.75 14.71 -0.03
N ASP A 89 -18.57 14.42 -0.56
CA ASP A 89 -18.43 13.47 -1.65
C ASP A 89 -18.70 12.04 -1.18
N THR A 90 -19.62 11.39 -1.87
CA THR A 90 -19.98 9.98 -1.65
C THR A 90 -18.79 9.01 -1.64
N LEU A 91 -17.71 9.36 -2.37
CA LEU A 91 -16.49 8.55 -2.49
C LEU A 91 -15.34 9.03 -1.61
N GLU A 92 -15.51 10.08 -0.80
CA GLU A 92 -14.45 10.65 0.04
C GLU A 92 -13.69 9.59 0.83
N HIS A 93 -14.41 8.83 1.65
CA HIS A 93 -13.81 7.83 2.52
C HIS A 93 -13.12 6.71 1.72
N HIS A 94 -13.62 6.38 0.52
CA HIS A 94 -12.98 5.39 -0.35
C HIS A 94 -11.63 5.90 -0.86
N LEU A 95 -11.59 7.13 -1.38
CA LEU A 95 -10.38 7.72 -1.94
C LEU A 95 -9.33 7.99 -0.86
N ARG A 96 -9.72 8.56 0.28
CA ARG A 96 -8.82 8.77 1.43
C ARG A 96 -8.31 7.45 2.02
N SER A 97 -9.12 6.38 2.02
CA SER A 97 -8.66 5.08 2.51
C SER A 97 -7.57 4.45 1.63
N LEU A 98 -7.57 4.67 0.31
CA LEU A 98 -6.47 4.25 -0.57
C LEU A 98 -5.16 4.97 -0.20
N GLU A 99 -5.24 6.28 -0.02
CA GLU A 99 -4.10 7.10 0.43
C GLU A 99 -3.58 6.61 1.79
N GLY A 100 -4.47 6.28 2.72
CA GLY A 100 -4.12 5.74 4.03
C GLY A 100 -3.30 4.46 3.96
N VAL A 101 -3.71 3.51 3.12
CA VAL A 101 -2.92 2.27 2.91
C VAL A 101 -1.60 2.58 2.22
N VAL A 102 -1.59 3.44 1.22
CA VAL A 102 -0.37 3.81 0.49
C VAL A 102 0.68 4.46 1.41
N LYS A 103 0.25 5.32 2.33
CA LYS A 103 1.13 5.95 3.33
C LYS A 103 1.87 4.94 4.19
N THR A 104 1.37 3.72 4.33
CA THR A 104 2.08 2.68 5.10
C THR A 104 3.42 2.33 4.45
N PHE A 105 3.58 2.45 3.13
CA PHE A 105 4.81 2.12 2.40
C PHE A 105 6.01 3.01 2.75
N VAL A 106 5.83 4.07 3.55
CA VAL A 106 6.95 4.83 4.12
C VAL A 106 7.87 3.97 5.01
N TRP A 107 7.43 2.77 5.42
CA TRP A 107 8.28 1.78 6.11
C TRP A 107 9.52 1.38 5.29
N LEU A 108 9.48 1.46 3.96
CA LEU A 108 10.61 1.13 3.08
C LEU A 108 11.87 1.96 3.36
N LEU A 109 11.71 3.12 4.02
CA LEU A 109 12.79 4.03 4.42
C LEU A 109 13.18 3.92 5.90
N SER A 110 12.50 3.06 6.66
CA SER A 110 12.60 3.03 8.11
C SER A 110 13.57 1.94 8.58
N SER A 111 14.36 2.24 9.61
CA SER A 111 15.09 1.25 10.40
C SER A 111 14.21 0.53 11.43
N ASP A 112 12.99 1.02 11.63
CA ASP A 112 11.95 0.39 12.46
C ASP A 112 10.66 0.36 11.63
N PRO A 113 10.55 -0.58 10.68
CA PRO A 113 9.49 -0.56 9.68
C PRO A 113 8.11 -0.84 10.29
N LEU A 114 8.03 -1.76 11.26
CA LEU A 114 6.77 -2.10 11.92
C LEU A 114 6.20 -0.92 12.72
N SER A 115 7.02 -0.24 13.52
CA SER A 115 6.57 0.94 14.26
C SER A 115 6.10 2.06 13.32
N THR A 116 6.82 2.26 12.21
CA THR A 116 6.44 3.22 11.17
C THR A 116 5.09 2.87 10.54
N MET A 117 4.84 1.61 10.18
CA MET A 117 3.53 1.18 9.67
C MET A 117 2.40 1.36 10.68
N LYS A 118 2.66 1.07 11.96
CA LYS A 118 1.62 1.14 13.02
C LYS A 118 1.11 2.55 13.27
N LYS A 119 1.91 3.58 13.01
CA LYS A 119 1.46 4.99 13.08
C LYS A 119 0.32 5.29 12.11
N GLU A 120 0.28 4.59 10.97
CA GLU A 120 -0.75 4.77 9.96
C GLU A 120 -1.99 3.89 10.17
N LYS A 121 -1.95 2.91 11.09
CA LYS A 121 -3.07 1.98 11.34
C LYS A 121 -4.30 2.71 11.85
N GLU A 122 -4.15 3.48 12.93
CA GLU A 122 -5.29 4.15 13.57
C GLU A 122 -5.97 5.16 12.63
N PRO A 123 -5.24 6.07 11.95
CA PRO A 123 -5.86 6.94 10.95
C PRO A 123 -6.59 6.16 9.84
N LEU A 124 -6.01 5.06 9.35
CA LEU A 124 -6.68 4.21 8.36
C LEU A 124 -7.98 3.60 8.92
N MET A 125 -7.97 3.03 10.12
CA MET A 125 -9.16 2.41 10.71
C MET A 125 -10.28 3.43 10.95
N GLU A 126 -9.94 4.66 11.34
CA GLU A 126 -10.89 5.77 11.42
C GLU A 126 -11.52 6.10 10.06
N MET A 127 -10.75 6.07 8.97
CA MET A 127 -11.29 6.28 7.61
C MET A 127 -12.18 5.13 7.13
N LEU A 128 -11.87 3.89 7.54
CA LEU A 128 -12.65 2.70 7.16
C LEU A 128 -13.95 2.55 7.96
N ARG A 129 -14.01 3.07 9.18
CA ARG A 129 -15.17 2.94 10.08
C ARG A 129 -16.49 3.43 9.45
N PRO A 130 -16.57 4.62 8.83
CA PRO A 130 -17.80 5.08 8.17
C PRO A 130 -18.25 4.18 7.01
N LEU A 131 -17.31 3.59 6.27
CA LEU A 131 -17.63 2.64 5.19
C LEU A 131 -18.24 1.35 5.75
N LYS A 132 -17.70 0.84 6.86
CA LYS A 132 -18.24 -0.33 7.55
C LYS A 132 -19.65 -0.06 8.12
N GLN A 133 -19.89 1.15 8.64
CA GLN A 133 -21.21 1.55 9.15
C GLN A 133 -22.26 1.71 8.04
N LYS A 134 -21.85 2.14 6.83
CA LYS A 134 -22.76 2.26 5.67
C LYS A 134 -23.36 0.92 5.26
N GLY A 135 -22.62 -0.20 5.29
CA GLY A 135 -23.18 -1.50 4.90
C GLY A 135 -24.17 -2.10 5.91
N VAL A 136 -24.17 -1.62 7.16
CA VAL A 136 -25.24 -1.97 8.14
C VAL A 136 -26.58 -1.34 7.73
N THR A 137 -26.54 -0.26 6.95
CA THR A 137 -27.71 0.56 6.59
C THR A 137 -27.98 0.62 5.08
N GLY A 138 -27.20 -0.08 4.24
CA GLY A 138 -27.19 0.11 2.79
C GLY A 138 -26.43 -0.97 1.99
N ASP A 139 -25.75 -0.56 0.91
CA ASP A 139 -25.08 -1.43 -0.06
C ASP A 139 -23.83 -2.12 0.54
N PRO A 140 -23.72 -3.46 0.49
CA PRO A 140 -22.58 -4.20 1.05
C PRO A 140 -21.23 -3.85 0.42
N VAL A 141 -21.20 -3.25 -0.78
CA VAL A 141 -19.95 -2.88 -1.47
C VAL A 141 -19.02 -2.02 -0.62
N HIS A 142 -19.58 -1.16 0.25
CA HIS A 142 -18.78 -0.30 1.14
C HIS A 142 -18.06 -1.09 2.23
N VAL A 143 -18.70 -2.13 2.77
CA VAL A 143 -18.11 -3.03 3.75
C VAL A 143 -17.05 -3.90 3.09
N ASP A 144 -17.35 -4.46 1.92
CA ASP A 144 -16.41 -5.27 1.14
C ASP A 144 -15.14 -4.47 0.80
N TRP A 145 -15.30 -3.22 0.37
CA TRP A 145 -14.18 -2.29 0.16
C TRP A 145 -13.33 -2.10 1.42
N ALA A 146 -13.99 -1.80 2.54
CA ALA A 146 -13.29 -1.52 3.79
C ALA A 146 -12.53 -2.74 4.32
N ASN A 147 -13.15 -3.91 4.26
CA ASN A 147 -12.54 -5.17 4.68
C ASN A 147 -11.35 -5.54 3.77
N ALA A 148 -11.46 -5.30 2.47
CA ALA A 148 -10.36 -5.55 1.55
C ALA A 148 -9.15 -4.65 1.85
N LEU A 149 -9.34 -3.35 2.10
CA LEU A 149 -8.22 -2.47 2.47
C LEU A 149 -7.61 -2.78 3.83
N GLU A 150 -8.43 -3.10 4.84
CA GLU A 150 -7.93 -3.55 6.14
C GLU A 150 -7.11 -4.84 5.99
N SER A 151 -7.61 -5.81 5.21
CA SER A 151 -6.87 -7.04 4.96
C SER A 151 -5.59 -6.80 4.16
N ILE A 152 -5.54 -5.84 3.23
CA ILE A 152 -4.30 -5.45 2.55
C ILE A 152 -3.31 -4.90 3.57
N TYR A 153 -3.74 -3.97 4.44
CA TYR A 153 -2.91 -3.45 5.52
C TYR A 153 -2.31 -4.58 6.37
N ASP A 154 -3.15 -5.48 6.88
CA ASP A 154 -2.71 -6.56 7.78
C ASP A 154 -1.74 -7.52 7.07
N LYS A 155 -1.90 -7.74 5.78
CA LYS A 155 -0.98 -8.56 4.98
C LYS A 155 0.35 -7.87 4.70
N ILE A 156 0.35 -6.56 4.46
CA ILE A 156 1.60 -5.77 4.37
C ILE A 156 2.29 -5.78 5.74
N GLU A 157 1.56 -5.59 6.84
CA GLU A 157 2.10 -5.66 8.21
C GLU A 157 2.71 -7.04 8.48
N GLY A 158 2.00 -8.10 8.13
CA GLY A 158 2.49 -9.48 8.23
C GLY A 158 3.77 -9.70 7.43
N PHE A 159 3.80 -9.25 6.17
CA PHE A 159 5.00 -9.30 5.33
C PHE A 159 6.18 -8.57 5.96
N VAL A 160 5.98 -7.35 6.48
CA VAL A 160 7.05 -6.59 7.13
C VAL A 160 7.57 -7.31 8.38
N ILE A 161 6.70 -7.92 9.18
CA ILE A 161 7.11 -8.70 10.34
C ILE A 161 7.99 -9.90 9.95
N THR A 162 7.64 -10.60 8.87
CA THR A 162 8.29 -11.86 8.51
C THR A 162 9.52 -11.68 7.61
N GLU A 163 9.47 -10.75 6.65
CA GLU A 163 10.45 -10.62 5.58
C GLU A 163 11.36 -9.39 5.76
N CYS A 164 10.89 -8.35 6.45
CA CYS A 164 11.61 -7.08 6.60
C CYS A 164 11.61 -6.55 8.06
N PRO A 165 11.88 -7.36 9.10
CA PRO A 165 11.70 -6.93 10.49
C PRO A 165 12.63 -5.77 10.90
N GLU A 166 13.80 -5.67 10.26
CA GLU A 166 14.83 -4.64 10.53
C GLU A 166 14.96 -3.61 9.39
N GLY A 167 14.02 -3.64 8.43
CA GLY A 167 14.04 -2.82 7.22
C GLY A 167 14.13 -3.66 5.95
N VAL A 168 14.25 -2.97 4.82
CA VAL A 168 14.38 -3.60 3.50
C VAL A 168 15.64 -4.47 3.46
N VAL A 169 15.50 -5.72 3.03
CA VAL A 169 16.61 -6.65 2.88
C VAL A 169 17.34 -6.37 1.57
N TRP A 170 18.61 -5.97 1.69
CA TRP A 170 19.50 -5.74 0.56
C TRP A 170 20.40 -6.94 0.32
N LYS A 171 20.93 -7.08 -0.90
CA LYS A 171 21.98 -8.06 -1.17
C LYS A 171 23.19 -7.78 -0.26
N ILE A 172 23.64 -8.81 0.46
CA ILE A 172 24.87 -8.73 1.26
C ILE A 172 26.06 -8.72 0.29
N ASP A 173 26.97 -7.77 0.48
CA ASP A 173 28.24 -7.79 -0.23
C ASP A 173 29.10 -8.92 0.33
N THR A 174 29.20 -10.01 -0.44
CA THR A 174 30.08 -11.12 -0.14
C THR A 174 31.39 -10.95 -0.91
N GLU A 175 32.02 -9.78 -0.82
CA GLU A 175 33.43 -9.65 -1.19
C GLU A 175 34.31 -10.05 0.01
N PRO A 176 35.27 -10.97 -0.18
CA PRO A 176 36.13 -11.52 0.88
C PRO A 176 37.17 -10.53 1.42
#